data_AF-A0A6M3LLY2-F1
#
_entry.id   AF-A0A6M3LLY2-F1
#
_cell.length_a   1.000
_cell.length_b   1.000
_cell.length_c   1.000
_cell.angle_alpha   90.00
_cell.angle_beta   90.00
_cell.angle_gamma   90.00
#
_symmetry.space_group_name_H-M   'P 1'
#
loop_
_entity.id
_entity.type
_entity.pdbx_description
1 polymer ?
#
loop_
_entity_poly.entity_id
_entity_poly.type
_entity_poly.pdbx_seq_one_letter_code
_entity_poly.pdbx_strand_id
1 'polypeptide(L)'
;MAEFEIFIPYPNDKYGQGIMIEEYNDRISLVLAQRGQGDATTYKKWVYPQTKDRSPGPKAIPHKIHLGATRSEAIEMLRKIAIQLKGDSKK
;
A
#
# COMPACT_ATOMS: atom_id res chain seq x y z
N MET A 1 7.10 -8.39 -12.99
CA MET A 1 5.74 -8.58 -12.45
C MET A 1 5.86 -8.83 -10.96
N ALA A 2 4.89 -8.43 -10.14
CA ALA A 2 4.88 -8.74 -8.71
C ALA A 2 4.68 -10.25 -8.51
N GLU A 3 5.31 -10.81 -7.48
CA GLU A 3 5.20 -12.24 -7.14
C GLU A 3 3.87 -12.55 -6.46
N PHE A 4 3.34 -11.61 -5.66
CA PHE A 4 1.97 -11.65 -5.20
C PHE A 4 1.42 -10.24 -4.95
N GLU A 5 0.09 -10.12 -5.00
CA GLU A 5 -0.67 -8.92 -4.66
C GLU A 5 -1.90 -9.29 -3.84
N ILE A 6 -2.07 -8.68 -2.66
CA ILE A 6 -3.22 -8.91 -1.77
C ILE A 6 -3.84 -7.56 -1.43
N PHE A 7 -5.10 -7.34 -1.84
CA PHE A 7 -5.84 -6.13 -1.52
C PHE A 7 -6.66 -6.27 -0.24
N ILE A 8 -6.53 -5.28 0.65
CA ILE A 8 -7.22 -5.17 1.93
C ILE A 8 -8.06 -3.88 1.89
N PRO A 9 -9.40 -3.95 1.76
CA PRO A 9 -10.24 -2.77 1.73
C PRO A 9 -10.26 -2.05 3.08
N TYR A 10 -10.38 -0.73 3.07
CA TYR A 10 -10.66 0.02 4.28
C TYR A 10 -12.08 -0.26 4.79
N PRO A 11 -12.26 -0.42 6.11
CA PRO A 11 -13.58 -0.55 6.67
C PRO A 11 -14.40 0.71 6.39
N ASN A 12 -15.65 0.53 5.96
CA ASN A 12 -16.63 1.61 5.72
C ASN A 12 -16.25 2.65 4.64
N ASP A 13 -15.29 2.35 3.75
CA ASP A 13 -14.97 3.26 2.63
C ASP A 13 -15.95 3.07 1.45
N LYS A 14 -16.57 4.17 1.02
CA LYS A 14 -17.57 4.17 -0.08
C LYS A 14 -16.95 4.21 -1.48
N TYR A 15 -15.65 4.44 -1.58
CA TYR A 15 -14.93 4.63 -2.83
C TYR A 15 -14.08 3.41 -3.22
N GLY A 16 -14.20 2.30 -2.47
CA GLY A 16 -13.49 1.06 -2.73
C GLY A 16 -11.99 1.15 -2.45
N GLN A 17 -11.57 2.04 -1.56
CA GLN A 17 -10.17 2.25 -1.20
C GLN A 17 -9.66 1.19 -0.22
N GLY A 18 -8.35 0.99 -0.24
CA GLY A 18 -7.67 0.08 0.68
C GLY A 18 -6.16 0.12 0.54
N ILE A 19 -5.53 -0.88 1.15
CA ILE A 19 -4.08 -1.11 1.08
C ILE A 19 -3.85 -2.41 0.32
N MET A 20 -2.88 -2.39 -0.58
CA MET A 20 -2.36 -3.58 -1.24
C MET A 20 -1.02 -3.98 -0.62
N ILE A 21 -0.87 -5.26 -0.30
CA ILE A 21 0.43 -5.87 0.01
C ILE A 21 0.97 -6.42 -1.30
N GLU A 22 2.19 -6.01 -1.66
CA GLU A 22 2.87 -6.44 -2.88
C GLU A 22 4.26 -6.95 -2.55
N GLU A 23 4.65 -8.06 -3.19
CA GLU A 23 6.04 -8.53 -3.25
C GLU A 23 6.60 -8.30 -4.65
N TYR A 24 7.68 -7.54 -4.75
CA TYR A 24 8.37 -7.28 -6.01
C TYR A 24 9.86 -7.11 -5.77
N ASN A 25 10.69 -7.89 -6.49
CA ASN A 25 12.15 -7.84 -6.40
C ASN A 25 12.63 -8.01 -4.94
N ASP A 26 12.18 -9.09 -4.29
CA ASP A 26 12.50 -9.45 -2.91
C ASP A 26 12.19 -8.34 -1.89
N ARG A 27 11.12 -7.57 -2.15
CA ARG A 27 10.68 -6.49 -1.27
C ARG A 27 9.19 -6.57 -1.06
N ILE A 28 8.79 -6.67 0.20
CA ILE A 28 7.40 -6.58 0.61
C ILE A 28 7.08 -5.12 0.92
N SER A 29 5.98 -4.63 0.34
CA SER A 29 5.55 -3.24 0.49
C SER A 29 4.05 -3.10 0.68
N LEU A 30 3.64 -2.04 1.37
CA LEU A 30 2.27 -1.55 1.36
C LEU A 30 2.12 -0.47 0.29
N VAL A 31 1.05 -0.57 -0.49
CA VAL A 31 0.72 0.39 -1.54
C VAL A 31 -0.72 0.83 -1.34
N LEU A 32 -1.01 2.12 -1.45
CA LEU A 32 -2.40 2.57 -1.51
C LEU A 32 -3.05 1.98 -2.77
N ALA A 33 -4.30 1.55 -2.68
CA ALA A 33 -5.00 0.95 -3.80
C ALA A 33 -6.51 1.25 -3.76
N GLN A 34 -7.18 1.03 -4.88
CA GLN A 34 -8.61 1.23 -5.05
C GLN A 34 -9.18 0.21 -6.04
N ARG A 35 -10.37 -0.32 -5.74
CA ARG A 35 -11.14 -1.13 -6.71
C ARG A 35 -11.76 -0.24 -7.78
N GLY A 36 -11.72 -0.67 -9.04
CA GLY A 36 -12.44 0.04 -10.09
C GLY A 36 -13.95 -0.04 -9.90
N GLN A 37 -14.63 0.95 -10.46
CA GLN A 37 -16.09 0.97 -10.48
C GLN A 37 -16.55 0.13 -11.68
N GLY A 38 -17.13 -1.04 -11.40
CA GLY A 38 -17.70 -1.92 -12.43
C GLY A 38 -16.78 -3.04 -12.92
N ASP A 39 -15.53 -3.09 -12.47
CA ASP A 39 -14.62 -4.21 -12.70
C ASP A 39 -14.06 -4.76 -11.38
N ALA A 40 -13.63 -6.03 -11.40
CA ALA A 40 -12.94 -6.65 -10.26
C ALA A 40 -11.46 -6.22 -10.16
N THR A 41 -11.05 -5.23 -10.95
CA THR A 41 -9.67 -4.80 -11.08
C THR A 41 -9.28 -3.92 -9.90
N THR A 42 -8.10 -4.18 -9.33
CA THR A 42 -7.53 -3.33 -8.28
C THR A 42 -6.42 -2.46 -8.85
N TYR A 43 -6.56 -1.15 -8.68
CA TYR A 43 -5.63 -0.14 -9.15
C TYR A 43 -4.76 0.34 -7.99
N LYS A 44 -3.44 0.28 -8.14
CA LYS A 44 -2.51 0.94 -7.21
C LYS A 44 -2.70 2.45 -7.32
N LYS A 45 -2.93 3.13 -6.20
CA LYS A 45 -2.91 4.59 -6.10
C LYS A 45 -1.46 5.05 -6.13
N TRP A 46 -1.16 5.79 -7.17
CA TRP A 46 0.16 6.33 -7.38
C TRP A 46 0.28 7.70 -6.71
N VAL A 47 1.44 7.99 -6.13
CA VAL A 47 1.77 9.32 -5.65
C VAL A 47 2.61 9.98 -6.73
N TYR A 48 1.94 10.51 -7.74
CA TYR A 48 2.59 11.45 -8.65
C TYR A 48 2.58 12.84 -7.95
N PRO A 49 3.63 13.67 -8.10
CA PRO A 49 3.39 15.11 -8.12
C PRO A 49 2.37 15.31 -9.23
N GLN A 50 1.12 15.58 -8.85
CA GLN A 50 0.03 15.75 -9.79
C GLN A 50 0.43 16.87 -10.76
N THR A 51 0.30 16.61 -12.06
CA THR A 51 0.13 17.73 -13.00
C THR A 51 -1.11 18.53 -12.56
N LYS A 52 -1.27 19.76 -13.03
CA LYS A 52 -2.42 20.62 -12.68
C LYS A 52 -3.77 19.90 -12.87
N ASP A 53 -3.80 18.88 -13.73
CA ASP A 53 -4.98 18.13 -14.15
C ASP A 53 -5.17 16.80 -13.39
N ARG A 54 -4.42 16.58 -12.29
CA ARG A 54 -4.47 15.38 -11.44
C ARG A 54 -4.09 14.07 -12.16
N SER A 55 -3.44 14.16 -13.33
CA SER A 55 -3.01 12.99 -14.08
C SER A 55 -1.60 12.51 -13.69
N PRO A 56 -1.33 11.19 -13.77
CA PRO A 56 0.01 10.63 -13.69
C PRO A 56 1.01 11.24 -14.68
N GLY A 57 2.12 11.80 -14.20
CA GLY A 57 3.26 12.20 -15.05
C GLY A 57 4.11 11.02 -15.54
N PRO A 58 5.04 11.19 -16.50
CA PRO A 58 5.78 10.08 -17.12
C PRO A 58 6.74 9.29 -16.20
N LYS A 59 6.93 9.72 -14.95
CA LYS A 59 7.99 9.21 -14.05
C LYS A 59 7.57 8.84 -12.63
N ALA A 60 6.30 8.94 -12.23
CA ALA A 60 6.02 8.53 -10.85
C ALA A 60 5.95 7.04 -10.63
N ILE A 61 6.31 6.77 -9.40
CA ILE A 61 6.49 5.49 -8.77
C ILE A 61 5.43 5.49 -7.67
N PRO A 62 4.80 4.36 -7.36
CA PRO A 62 3.84 4.33 -6.25
C PRO A 62 4.61 4.71 -4.98
N HIS A 63 4.03 5.54 -4.11
CA HIS A 63 4.61 5.72 -2.78
C HIS A 63 4.35 4.43 -2.00
N LYS A 64 5.33 3.54 -2.04
CA LYS A 64 5.30 2.26 -1.36
C LYS A 64 5.91 2.45 0.03
N ILE A 65 5.26 1.92 1.05
CA ILE A 65 5.87 1.76 2.37
C ILE A 65 6.58 0.41 2.36
N HIS A 66 7.91 0.42 2.30
CA HIS A 66 8.69 -0.81 2.38
C HIS A 66 8.62 -1.38 3.79
N LEU A 67 8.29 -2.67 3.91
CA LEU A 67 8.18 -3.36 5.19
C LEU A 67 9.40 -4.22 5.52
N GLY A 68 10.12 -4.69 4.50
CA GLY A 68 11.28 -5.57 4.65
C GLY A 68 11.50 -6.43 3.40
N ALA A 69 12.62 -7.13 3.36
CA ALA A 69 12.98 -8.04 2.26
C ALA A 69 12.33 -9.42 2.43
N THR A 70 12.06 -9.83 3.68
CA THR A 70 11.42 -11.12 3.98
C THR A 70 10.06 -10.95 4.63
N ARG A 71 9.22 -11.99 4.57
CA ARG A 71 7.94 -12.03 5.31
C ARG A 71 8.13 -11.83 6.82
N SER A 72 9.20 -12.37 7.39
CA SER A 72 9.49 -12.22 8.82
C SER A 72 9.72 -10.76 9.20
N GLU A 73 10.59 -10.07 8.45
CA GLU A 73 10.88 -8.65 8.65
C GLU A 73 9.63 -7.78 8.47
N ALA A 74 8.83 -8.07 7.44
CA ALA A 74 7.60 -7.34 7.19
C ALA A 74 6.59 -7.48 8.35
N ILE A 75 6.44 -8.69 8.91
CA ILE A 75 5.60 -8.94 10.09
C ILE A 75 6.12 -8.18 11.31
N GLU A 76 7.44 -8.19 11.54
CA GLU A 76 8.04 -7.47 12.67
C GLU A 76 7.80 -5.95 12.55
N MET A 77 7.97 -5.38 11.36
CA MET A 77 7.68 -3.97 11.09
C MET A 77 6.21 -3.64 11.38
N LEU A 78 5.27 -4.47 10.90
CA LEU A 78 3.84 -4.27 11.16
C LEU A 78 3.51 -4.35 12.66
N ARG A 79 4.13 -5.26 13.41
CA ARG A 79 3.98 -5.34 14.87
C ARG A 79 4.50 -4.08 15.56
N LYS A 80 5.66 -3.56 15.16
CA LYS A 80 6.22 -2.31 15.68
C LYS A 80 5.26 -1.13 15.42
N ILE A 81 4.73 -1.01 14.21
CA ILE A 81 3.73 0.00 13.86
C ILE A 81 2.47 -0.14 14.74
N ALA A 82 1.96 -1.36 14.91
CA ALA A 82 0.77 -1.62 15.72
C ALA A 82 0.97 -1.24 17.20
N ILE A 83 2.16 -1.51 17.78
CA ILE A 83 2.51 -1.10 19.15
C ILE A 83 2.48 0.42 19.28
N GLN A 84 3.05 1.15 18.32
CA GLN A 84 3.04 2.61 18.32
C GLN A 84 1.62 3.17 18.21
N LEU A 85 0.78 2.57 17.36
CA LEU A 85 -0.63 2.98 17.18
C LEU A 85 -1.49 2.72 18.42
N LYS A 86 -1.19 1.69 19.21
CA LYS A 86 -1.88 1.44 20.50
C LYS A 86 -1.55 2.47 21.57
N GLY A 87 -0.49 3.26 21.39
CA GLY A 87 0.03 4.16 22.42
C GLY A 87 0.85 3.45 23.50
N ASP A 88 1.25 2.19 23.27
CA ASP A 88 2.07 1.39 24.20
C ASP A 88 3.56 1.75 24.14
N SER A 89 3.91 2.89 23.53
CA SER A 89 5.26 3.46 23.63
C SER A 89 5.50 3.86 25.08
N LYS A 90 6.15 2.95 25.83
CA LYS A 90 6.79 3.30 27.09
C LYS A 90 7.54 4.62 26.90
N LYS A 91 7.10 5.66 27.60
CA LYS A 91 7.93 6.84 27.86
C LYS A 91 9.23 6.41 28.53
#